data_AF-A0A3D4TBL4-F1
#
_entry.id   AF-A0A3D4TBL4-F1
#
_cell.length_a   1.000
_cell.length_b   1.000
_cell.length_c   1.000
_cell.angle_alpha   90.00
_cell.angle_beta   90.00
_cell.angle_gamma   90.00
#
_symmetry.space_group_name_H-M   'P 1'
#
loop_
_entity.id
_entity.type
_entity.pdbx_description
1 polymer ?
#
loop_
_entity_poly.entity_id
_entity_poly.type
_entity_poly.pdbx_seq_one_letter_code
_entity_poly.pdbx_strand_id
1 'polypeptide(L)'
;MKRLIVWMIAVLLTTSVGAQIKEPVGWTFSAKKKSADTYDLVIKAVVPKPWHLYSQFTPEGGPVPTKFTFNANPLVKLDGKVKEIGKLQKIQDKIFETEVRF
;
A
#
# COMPACT_ATOMS: atom_id res chain seq x y z
N MET A 1 14.13 43.01 22.49
CA MET A 1 14.71 41.66 22.67
C MET A 1 13.70 40.62 23.15
N LYS A 2 12.98 40.82 24.27
CA LYS A 2 11.97 39.85 24.78
C LYS A 2 10.89 39.47 23.75
N ARG A 3 10.40 40.42 22.96
CA ARG A 3 9.41 40.17 21.89
C ARG A 3 9.97 39.32 20.75
N LEU A 4 11.23 39.53 20.33
CA LEU A 4 11.87 38.70 19.30
C LEU A 4 12.08 37.26 19.79
N ILE A 5 12.43 37.07 21.06
CA ILE A 5 12.59 35.74 21.65
C ILE A 5 11.25 34.98 21.64
N VAL A 6 10.14 35.66 21.98
CA VAL A 6 8.79 35.07 21.92
C VAL A 6 8.42 34.68 20.48
N TRP A 7 8.69 35.53 19.49
CA TRP A 7 8.46 35.20 18.08
C TRP A 7 9.30 34.02 17.60
N MET A 8 10.57 33.96 18.00
CA MET A 8 11.47 32.88 17.62
C MET A 8 11.05 31.53 18.23
N ILE A 9 10.59 31.54 19.49
CA ILE A 9 10.01 30.37 20.16
C ILE A 9 8.70 29.93 19.49
N ALA A 10 7.83 30.87 19.10
CA ALA A 10 6.60 30.56 18.40
C ALA A 10 6.85 29.90 17.03
N VAL A 11 7.85 30.37 16.27
CA VAL A 11 8.25 29.75 15.00
C VAL A 11 8.82 28.34 15.23
N LEU A 12 9.66 28.15 16.25
CA LEU A 12 10.23 26.83 16.58
C LEU A 12 9.16 25.79 16.97
N LEU A 13 8.06 26.22 17.59
CA LEU A 13 6.96 25.32 17.97
C LEU A 13 6.20 24.79 16.74
N THR A 14 6.08 25.58 15.67
CA THR A 14 5.35 25.17 14.44
C THR A 14 6.06 24.11 13.61
N THR A 15 7.38 23.98 13.71
CA THR A 15 8.17 23.00 12.93
C THR A 15 8.15 21.58 13.52
N SER A 16 7.56 21.40 14.71
CA SER A 16 7.48 20.11 15.40
C SER A 16 6.23 19.28 15.07
N VAL A 17 5.30 19.82 14.27
CA VAL A 17 4.08 19.10 13.87
C VAL A 17 4.37 18.23 12.64
N GLY A 18 4.55 16.93 12.86
CA GLY A 18 4.70 15.94 11.80
C GLY A 18 3.37 15.54 11.18
N ALA A 19 2.91 16.25 10.15
CA ALA A 19 1.71 15.90 9.36
C ALA A 19 2.01 14.90 8.20
N GLN A 20 2.99 14.02 8.38
CA GLN A 20 3.41 13.11 7.31
C GLN A 20 2.35 12.04 7.06
N ILE A 21 2.07 11.76 5.78
CA ILE A 21 1.24 10.62 5.38
C ILE A 21 1.97 9.36 5.86
N LYS A 22 1.39 8.70 6.85
CA LYS A 22 1.89 7.41 7.31
C LYS A 22 1.49 6.40 6.25
N GLU A 23 2.47 5.83 5.55
CA GLU A 23 2.28 4.67 4.70
C GLU A 23 2.50 3.43 5.58
N PRO A 24 1.44 2.82 6.14
CA PRO A 24 1.62 1.71 7.08
C PRO A 24 2.13 0.45 6.38
N VAL A 25 1.88 0.29 5.08
CA VAL A 25 2.20 -0.94 4.34
C VAL A 25 3.62 -0.89 3.80
N GLY A 26 4.50 -1.74 4.33
CA GLY A 26 5.83 -1.94 3.77
C GLY A 26 5.79 -2.91 2.59
N TRP A 27 6.43 -2.57 1.47
CA TRP A 27 6.48 -3.42 0.29
C TRP A 27 7.89 -3.93 0.01
N THR A 28 7.99 -5.20 -0.40
CA THR A 28 9.23 -5.82 -0.86
C THR A 28 8.99 -6.53 -2.18
N PHE A 29 9.94 -6.41 -3.11
CA PHE A 29 9.84 -6.95 -4.46
C PHE A 29 11.03 -7.87 -4.70
N SER A 30 10.78 -9.07 -5.22
CA SER A 30 11.83 -10.02 -5.55
C SER A 30 11.47 -10.83 -6.78
N ALA A 31 12.47 -11.18 -7.60
CA ALA A 31 12.31 -12.08 -8.73
C ALA A 31 12.98 -13.42 -8.39
N LYS A 32 12.21 -14.51 -8.40
CA LYS A 32 12.71 -15.86 -8.13
C LYS A 32 12.84 -16.61 -9.44
N LYS A 33 14.05 -17.10 -9.75
CA LYS A 33 14.28 -17.88 -10.96
C LYS A 33 13.47 -19.17 -10.90
N LYS A 34 12.67 -19.41 -11.94
CA LYS A 34 11.86 -20.62 -12.12
C LYS A 34 12.45 -21.55 -13.18
N SER A 35 12.99 -20.98 -14.25
CA SER A 35 13.69 -21.69 -15.34
C SER A 35 14.75 -20.78 -15.97
N ALA A 36 15.29 -21.13 -17.15
CA ALA A 36 16.31 -20.33 -17.84
C ALA A 36 15.91 -18.85 -17.99
N ASP A 37 14.72 -18.60 -18.54
CA ASP A 37 14.23 -17.26 -18.88
C ASP A 37 12.89 -16.91 -18.21
N THR A 38 12.47 -17.70 -17.22
CA THR A 38 11.22 -17.48 -16.49
C THR A 38 11.49 -17.23 -15.01
N TYR A 39 10.87 -16.18 -14.48
CA TYR A 39 11.00 -15.74 -13.11
C TYR A 39 9.62 -15.50 -12.51
N ASP A 40 9.41 -15.95 -11.28
CA ASP A 40 8.25 -15.56 -10.49
C ASP A 40 8.54 -14.23 -9.80
N LEU A 41 7.77 -13.21 -10.13
CA LEU A 41 7.81 -11.93 -9.42
C LEU A 41 6.98 -12.05 -8.12
N VAL A 42 7.65 -11.92 -6.99
CA VAL A 42 7.02 -11.95 -5.67
C VAL A 42 6.97 -10.53 -5.12
N ILE A 43 5.74 -10.04 -4.97
CA ILE A 43 5.43 -8.73 -4.39
C ILE A 43 4.82 -8.97 -3.02
N LYS A 44 5.55 -8.62 -1.95
CA LYS A 44 5.15 -8.91 -0.57
C LYS A 44 4.85 -7.61 0.17
N ALA A 45 3.60 -7.49 0.61
CA ALA A 45 3.15 -6.47 1.55
C ALA A 45 3.34 -6.93 3.00
N VAL A 46 3.81 -6.03 3.86
CA VAL A 46 3.85 -6.18 5.31
C VAL A 46 2.92 -5.13 5.90
N VAL A 47 1.77 -5.57 6.40
CA VAL A 47 0.70 -4.71 6.91
C VAL A 47 0.69 -4.79 8.45
N PRO A 48 1.07 -3.72 9.17
CA PRO A 48 1.04 -3.69 10.62
C PRO A 48 -0.40 -3.54 11.12
N LYS A 49 -0.73 -4.18 12.25
CA LYS A 49 -2.03 -3.98 12.90
C LYS A 49 -2.20 -2.51 13.32
N PRO A 50 -3.42 -1.96 13.31
CA PRO A 50 -4.70 -2.60 12.93
C PRO A 50 -5.03 -2.45 11.42
N TRP A 51 -4.04 -2.13 10.57
CA TRP A 51 -4.29 -1.86 9.15
C TRP A 51 -4.61 -3.14 8.37
N HIS A 52 -5.30 -2.94 7.25
CA HIS A 52 -5.67 -3.97 6.29
C HIS A 52 -5.33 -3.50 4.87
N LEU A 53 -5.13 -4.45 3.96
CA LEU A 53 -4.86 -4.19 2.55
C LEU A 53 -5.98 -4.80 1.71
N TYR A 54 -6.74 -3.96 1.01
CA TYR A 54 -7.88 -4.44 0.23
C TYR A 54 -7.48 -5.35 -0.91
N SER A 55 -8.29 -6.37 -1.16
CA SER A 55 -8.13 -7.31 -2.27
C SER A 55 -8.28 -6.61 -3.62
N GLN A 56 -7.52 -7.07 -4.62
CA GLN A 56 -7.64 -6.78 -6.05
C GLN A 56 -9.03 -7.13 -6.60
N PHE A 57 -9.74 -8.04 -5.93
CA PHE A 57 -11.01 -8.60 -6.40
C PHE A 57 -12.18 -8.14 -5.53
N THR A 58 -12.17 -6.89 -5.07
CA THR A 58 -13.27 -6.30 -4.30
C THR A 58 -14.47 -5.99 -5.23
N PRO A 59 -15.73 -6.24 -4.81
CA PRO A 59 -16.93 -5.90 -5.58
C PRO A 59 -17.08 -4.40 -5.87
N GLU A 60 -17.87 -4.07 -6.89
CA GLU A 60 -18.28 -2.68 -7.14
C GLU A 60 -19.02 -2.08 -5.93
N GLY A 61 -18.83 -0.78 -5.68
CA GLY A 61 -19.34 -0.09 -4.49
C GLY A 61 -18.49 -0.28 -3.23
N GLY A 62 -17.51 -1.19 -3.26
CA GLY A 62 -16.56 -1.41 -2.16
C GLY A 62 -15.40 -0.42 -2.12
N PRO A 63 -14.44 -0.62 -1.20
CA PRO A 63 -13.23 0.18 -1.11
C PRO A 63 -12.36 0.02 -2.36
N VAL A 64 -11.46 1.00 -2.56
CA VAL A 64 -10.53 1.01 -3.68
C VAL A 64 -9.64 -0.25 -3.61
N PRO A 65 -9.67 -1.12 -4.64
CA PRO A 65 -8.88 -2.35 -4.64
C PRO A 65 -7.40 -2.04 -4.84
N THR A 66 -6.54 -2.89 -4.26
CA THR A 66 -5.11 -2.86 -4.60
C THR A 66 -4.94 -3.15 -6.09
N LYS A 67 -4.07 -2.40 -6.79
CA LYS A 67 -3.83 -2.59 -8.21
C LYS A 67 -2.33 -2.62 -8.50
N PHE A 68 -1.90 -3.62 -9.27
CA PHE A 68 -0.55 -3.69 -9.79
C PHE A 68 -0.54 -3.25 -11.25
N THR A 69 0.37 -2.34 -11.59
CA THR A 69 0.61 -1.91 -12.97
C THR A 69 2.07 -2.14 -13.28
N PHE A 70 2.33 -2.66 -14.47
CA PHE A 70 3.67 -2.95 -14.95
C PHE A 70 3.94 -2.07 -16.15
N ASN A 71 5.04 -1.32 -16.09
CA ASN A 71 5.50 -0.55 -17.24
C ASN A 71 5.95 -1.51 -18.35
N ALA A 72 5.67 -1.13 -19.59
CA ALA A 72 6.18 -1.87 -20.74
C ALA A 72 7.72 -1.90 -20.70
N ASN A 73 8.30 -3.06 -20.98
CA ASN A 73 9.74 -3.26 -20.99
C ASN A 73 10.10 -4.19 -22.16
N PRO A 74 11.02 -3.80 -23.05
CA PRO A 74 11.37 -4.60 -24.23
C PRO A 74 12.12 -5.90 -23.90
N LEU A 75 12.69 -6.02 -22.70
CA LEU A 75 13.51 -7.17 -22.28
C LEU A 75 12.73 -8.23 -21.51
N VAL A 76 11.53 -7.90 -21.03
CA VAL A 76 10.72 -8.82 -20.21
C VAL A 76 9.27 -8.80 -20.65
N LYS A 77 8.64 -9.97 -20.66
CA LYS A 77 7.22 -10.13 -20.93
C LYS A 77 6.52 -10.60 -19.66
N LEU A 78 5.44 -9.91 -19.29
CA LEU A 78 4.57 -10.39 -18.21
C LEU A 78 3.79 -11.60 -18.72
N ASP A 79 3.90 -12.71 -18.00
CA ASP A 79 3.15 -13.93 -18.29
C ASP A 79 2.05 -14.14 -17.23
N GLY A 80 0.81 -13.85 -17.63
CA GLY A 80 -0.37 -14.02 -16.78
C GLY A 80 -0.75 -12.81 -15.92
N LYS A 81 -1.65 -13.06 -14.94
CA LYS A 81 -2.18 -12.06 -14.00
C LYS A 81 -1.52 -12.21 -12.63
N VAL A 82 -1.46 -11.11 -11.87
CA VAL A 82 -1.04 -11.15 -10.46
C VAL A 82 -2.02 -12.00 -9.66
N LYS A 83 -1.47 -12.89 -8.83
CA LYS A 83 -2.25 -13.74 -7.92
C LYS A 83 -2.11 -13.24 -6.50
N GLU A 84 -3.21 -13.23 -5.76
CA GLU A 84 -3.20 -12.91 -4.34
C GLU A 84 -2.87 -14.14 -3.51
N ILE A 85 -1.90 -13.98 -2.61
CA ILE A 85 -1.49 -15.03 -1.68
C ILE A 85 -1.51 -14.42 -0.28
N GLY A 86 -2.37 -14.95 0.58
CA GLY A 86 -2.56 -14.43 1.93
C GLY A 86 -3.83 -14.99 2.58
N LYS A 87 -4.18 -14.42 3.74
CA LYS A 87 -5.43 -14.75 4.43
C LYS A 87 -6.49 -13.73 4.02
N LEU A 88 -7.30 -14.08 3.03
CA LEU A 88 -8.43 -13.26 2.62
C LEU A 88 -9.51 -13.27 3.69
N GLN A 89 -9.88 -12.09 4.18
CA GLN A 89 -10.99 -11.84 5.06
C GLN A 89 -12.11 -11.16 4.27
N LYS A 90 -13.35 -11.49 4.63
CA LYS A 90 -14.55 -10.94 4.01
C LYS A 90 -15.48 -10.48 5.11
N ILE A 91 -15.95 -9.23 5.02
CA ILE A 91 -16.91 -8.68 5.96
C ILE A 91 -18.02 -7.97 5.21
N GLN A 92 -19.24 -8.04 5.74
CA GLN A 92 -20.31 -7.16 5.29
C GLN A 92 -20.10 -5.81 5.96
N ASP A 93 -19.78 -4.80 5.17
CA ASP A 93 -19.52 -3.47 5.70
C ASP A 93 -20.78 -2.59 5.58
N LYS A 94 -21.10 -1.87 6.67
CA LYS A 94 -22.29 -1.01 6.73
C LYS A 94 -22.10 0.31 5.99
N ILE A 95 -20.86 0.76 5.82
CA ILE A 95 -20.51 2.02 5.14
C ILE A 95 -20.54 1.80 3.63
N PHE A 96 -19.95 0.70 3.16
CA PHE A 96 -19.96 0.36 1.74
C PHE A 96 -21.22 -0.37 1.28
N GLU A 97 -22.09 -0.79 2.22
CA GLU A 97 -23.31 -1.56 1.96
C GLU A 97 -23.08 -2.84 1.13
N THR A 98 -21.83 -3.32 1.09
CA THR A 98 -21.38 -4.45 0.27
C THR A 98 -20.33 -5.27 1.01
N GLU A 99 -19.93 -6.38 0.39
CA GLU A 99 -18.86 -7.24 0.90
C GLU A 99 -17.50 -6.58 0.67
N VAL A 100 -16.80 -6.30 1.76
CA VAL A 100 -15.43 -5.79 1.77
C VAL A 100 -14.45 -6.94 1.93
N ARG A 101 -13.38 -6.93 1.14
CA ARG A 101 -12.36 -7.98 1.07
C ARG A 101 -10.96 -7.43 1.35
N PHE A 102 -10.23 -7.99 2.30
CA PHE A 102 -8.85 -7.59 2.66
C PHE A 102 -8.04 -8.70 3.34
#